data_AF-A0A381S9U9-F1
#
_entry.id   AF-A0A381S9U9-F1
#
_cell.length_a   1.000
_cell.length_b   1.000
_cell.length_c   1.000
_cell.angle_alpha   90.00
_cell.angle_beta   90.00
_cell.angle_gamma   90.00
#
_symmetry.space_group_name_H-M   'P 1'
#
loop_
_entity.id
_entity.type
_entity.pdbx_description
1 polymer ?
#
loop_
_entity_poly.entity_id
_entity_poly.type
_entity_poly.pdbx_seq_one_letter_code
_entity_poly.pdbx_strand_id
1 'polypeptide(L)'
;VTLDSLYQPPASQQIYQSSLPPQYCGLPIEEYFAKRFPYQSRKAWIAQIENGDISVNGTTAQTGYVLQEGDRIITYAGMRQEPPANRSLKVVYQDPYIRVFNKPAPIPVHPSGRYFQNSMTEILKRLYPKEIPRPVQRLDAITTGVIVFARTRDVAGVLMDEFMSHRIKKEYLALVEGEPETENFCIDAPIGILNGSHRGVGDQIKNAKWAKTEVQWLASKDGFSLLKIIPFSGRTNQIRVHLSSCGLPIYNDQVYGQGSSENYQYGLHAWSLEFKLFDRTMGFRVEPPLHFEPFLKAAKIKSK
;
A
#
# COMPACT_ATOMS: atom_id res chain seq x y z
N VAL A 1 18.27 -2.62 -6.01
CA VAL A 1 18.22 -2.91 -4.56
C VAL A 1 19.23 -4.01 -4.31
N THR A 2 20.32 -3.75 -3.60
CA THR A 2 21.21 -4.81 -3.11
C THR A 2 20.69 -5.30 -1.76
N LEU A 3 20.97 -6.56 -1.38
CA LEU A 3 20.54 -7.11 -0.09
C LEU A 3 20.97 -6.23 1.10
N ASP A 4 22.13 -5.58 0.98
CA ASP A 4 22.68 -4.66 1.99
C ASP A 4 21.82 -3.40 2.24
N SER A 5 20.92 -3.06 1.32
CA SER A 5 20.02 -1.90 1.46
C SER A 5 18.73 -2.21 2.24
N LEU A 6 18.49 -3.48 2.58
CA LEU A 6 17.33 -3.90 3.33
C LEU A 6 17.64 -3.92 4.83
N TYR A 7 16.72 -3.37 5.60
CA TYR A 7 16.78 -3.40 7.05
C TYR A 7 15.68 -4.27 7.61
N GLN A 8 16.06 -5.25 8.41
CA GLN A 8 15.14 -6.05 9.22
C GLN A 8 15.34 -5.70 10.70
N PRO A 9 14.33 -5.12 11.38
CA PRO A 9 14.44 -4.89 12.81
C PRO A 9 14.54 -6.23 13.57
N PRO A 10 15.19 -6.25 14.74
CA PRO A 10 15.08 -7.39 15.63
C PRO A 10 13.61 -7.67 15.99
N ALA A 11 13.32 -8.89 16.38
CA ALA A 11 12.00 -9.24 16.90
C ALA A 11 11.65 -8.30 18.07
N SER A 12 10.45 -7.74 18.05
CA SER A 12 9.99 -6.82 19.09
C SER A 12 8.55 -7.11 19.46
N GLN A 13 8.19 -6.74 20.69
CA GLN A 13 6.83 -6.86 21.16
C GLN A 13 5.96 -5.86 20.41
N GLN A 14 4.92 -6.35 19.73
CA GLN A 14 3.98 -5.49 19.03
C GLN A 14 2.79 -5.17 19.93
N ILE A 15 2.63 -3.89 20.25
CA ILE A 15 1.56 -3.38 21.10
C ILE A 15 0.69 -2.46 20.26
N TYR A 16 -0.57 -2.84 20.07
CA TYR A 16 -1.57 -2.03 19.38
C TYR A 16 -2.40 -1.29 20.43
N GLN A 17 -2.57 0.01 20.24
CA GLN A 17 -3.34 0.86 21.15
C GLN A 17 -4.42 1.59 20.36
N SER A 18 -5.65 1.58 20.87
CA SER A 18 -6.77 2.31 20.29
C SER A 18 -7.76 2.73 21.36
N SER A 19 -8.40 3.87 21.15
CA SER A 19 -9.63 4.22 21.86
C SER A 19 -10.83 3.65 21.12
N LEU A 20 -11.84 3.19 21.85
CA LEU A 20 -13.06 2.65 21.24
C LEU A 20 -13.78 3.75 20.43
N PRO A 21 -14.02 3.52 19.12
CA PRO A 21 -14.84 4.43 18.33
C PRO A 21 -16.34 4.38 18.75
N PRO A 22 -17.08 5.50 18.68
CA PRO A 22 -18.47 5.57 19.15
C PRO A 22 -19.40 4.52 18.53
N GLN A 23 -19.21 4.18 17.26
CA GLN A 23 -20.04 3.20 16.55
C GLN A 23 -19.93 1.75 17.05
N TYR A 24 -18.99 1.48 17.95
CA TYR A 24 -18.81 0.16 18.57
C TYR A 24 -19.16 0.14 20.06
N CYS A 25 -19.64 1.27 20.61
CA CYS A 25 -20.10 1.36 21.99
C CYS A 25 -21.25 0.36 22.24
N GLY A 26 -21.24 -0.28 23.41
CA GLY A 26 -22.24 -1.27 23.82
C GLY A 26 -22.02 -2.67 23.25
N LEU A 27 -20.99 -2.90 22.42
CA LEU A 27 -20.67 -4.24 21.94
C LEU A 27 -19.83 -5.02 22.97
N PRO A 28 -20.08 -6.33 23.12
CA PRO A 28 -19.13 -7.23 23.77
C PRO A 28 -17.77 -7.20 23.08
N ILE A 29 -16.70 -7.28 23.84
CA ILE A 29 -15.33 -7.09 23.35
C ILE A 29 -14.97 -8.03 22.19
N GLU A 30 -15.34 -9.31 22.26
CA GLU A 30 -15.06 -10.27 21.21
C GLU A 30 -15.87 -10.02 19.93
N GLU A 31 -17.07 -9.44 20.06
CA GLU A 31 -17.89 -9.04 18.91
C GLU A 31 -17.31 -7.79 18.26
N TYR A 32 -16.86 -6.82 19.05
CA TYR A 32 -16.12 -5.65 18.57
C TYR A 32 -14.90 -6.08 17.75
N PHE A 33 -14.05 -6.96 18.28
CA PHE A 33 -12.86 -7.41 17.55
C PHE A 33 -13.23 -8.17 16.27
N ALA A 34 -14.22 -9.06 16.31
CA ALA A 34 -14.66 -9.80 15.13
C ALA A 34 -15.23 -8.89 14.03
N LYS A 35 -15.99 -7.84 14.40
CA LYS A 35 -16.54 -6.84 13.46
C LYS A 35 -15.46 -5.91 12.92
N ARG A 36 -14.61 -5.37 13.78
CA ARG A 36 -13.61 -4.35 13.41
C ARG A 36 -12.40 -4.94 12.68
N PHE A 37 -12.05 -6.18 13.00
CA PHE A 37 -10.84 -6.87 12.53
C PHE A 37 -11.18 -8.27 11.99
N PRO A 38 -11.88 -8.34 10.84
CA PRO A 38 -12.42 -9.59 10.29
C PRO A 38 -11.36 -10.52 9.67
N TYR A 39 -10.08 -10.18 9.79
CA TYR A 39 -8.98 -11.05 9.37
C TYR A 39 -8.73 -12.20 10.36
N GLN A 40 -9.32 -12.14 11.55
CA GLN A 40 -9.35 -13.23 12.53
C GLN A 40 -10.80 -13.59 12.84
N SER A 41 -11.05 -14.86 13.12
CA SER A 41 -12.37 -15.33 13.53
C SER A 41 -12.69 -14.86 14.96
N ARG A 42 -13.98 -14.79 15.31
CA ARG A 42 -14.41 -14.49 16.68
C ARG A 42 -13.77 -15.45 17.69
N LYS A 43 -13.65 -16.74 17.35
CA LYS A 43 -12.99 -17.76 18.18
C LYS A 43 -11.52 -17.42 18.44
N ALA A 44 -10.78 -16.96 17.43
CA ALA A 44 -9.38 -16.56 17.60
C ALA A 44 -9.23 -15.31 18.49
N TRP A 45 -10.19 -14.39 18.43
CA TRP A 45 -10.22 -13.23 19.32
C TRP A 45 -10.56 -13.60 20.77
N ILE A 46 -11.53 -14.50 20.98
CA ILE A 46 -11.84 -15.04 22.32
C ILE A 46 -10.59 -15.66 22.95
N ALA A 47 -9.85 -16.49 22.20
CA ALA A 47 -8.63 -17.11 22.72
C ALA A 47 -7.57 -16.06 23.14
N GLN A 48 -7.41 -14.97 22.39
CA GLN A 48 -6.51 -13.86 22.78
C GLN A 48 -6.97 -13.13 24.04
N ILE A 49 -8.28 -12.93 24.21
CA ILE A 49 -8.84 -12.33 25.42
C ILE A 49 -8.57 -13.23 26.62
N GLU A 50 -8.86 -14.53 26.50
CA GLU A 50 -8.68 -15.53 27.55
C GLU A 50 -7.19 -15.74 27.91
N ASN A 51 -6.28 -15.61 26.95
CA ASN A 51 -4.83 -15.64 27.18
C ASN A 51 -4.31 -14.37 27.88
N GLY A 52 -5.13 -13.33 28.03
CA GLY A 52 -4.74 -12.06 28.62
C GLY A 52 -3.95 -11.14 27.68
N ASP A 53 -4.01 -11.39 26.37
CA ASP A 53 -3.34 -10.58 25.35
C ASP A 53 -4.02 -9.22 25.11
N ILE A 54 -5.16 -8.97 25.74
CA ILE A 54 -5.96 -7.76 25.55
C ILE A 54 -6.28 -7.13 26.91
N SER A 55 -6.07 -5.82 27.04
CA SER A 55 -6.52 -5.05 28.20
C SER A 55 -7.44 -3.89 27.80
N VAL A 56 -8.37 -3.56 28.68
CA VAL A 56 -9.25 -2.39 28.58
C VAL A 56 -9.04 -1.53 29.82
N ASN A 57 -8.73 -0.25 29.61
CA ASN A 57 -8.47 0.73 30.67
C ASN A 57 -7.41 0.29 31.69
N GLY A 58 -6.41 -0.49 31.23
CA GLY A 58 -5.31 -0.98 32.06
C GLY A 58 -5.54 -2.35 32.71
N THR A 59 -6.75 -2.91 32.63
CA THR A 59 -7.08 -4.22 33.21
C THR A 59 -7.22 -5.28 32.12
N THR A 60 -6.72 -6.49 32.36
CA THR A 60 -6.90 -7.61 31.43
C THR A 60 -8.37 -7.83 31.12
N ALA A 61 -8.71 -7.90 29.84
CA ALA A 61 -10.08 -8.02 29.38
C ALA A 61 -10.63 -9.43 29.63
N GLN A 62 -11.95 -9.52 29.74
CA GLN A 62 -12.67 -10.78 29.83
C GLN A 62 -13.70 -10.86 28.70
N THR A 63 -13.97 -12.07 28.22
CA THR A 63 -15.03 -12.33 27.23
C THR A 63 -16.36 -11.82 27.78
N GLY A 64 -17.14 -11.12 26.94
CA GLY A 64 -18.40 -10.51 27.35
C GLY A 64 -18.29 -9.11 27.97
N TYR A 65 -17.08 -8.57 28.17
CA TYR A 65 -16.91 -7.18 28.60
C TYR A 65 -17.59 -6.23 27.60
N VAL A 66 -18.51 -5.39 28.07
CA VAL A 66 -19.27 -4.44 27.24
C VAL A 66 -18.51 -3.12 27.13
N LEU A 67 -18.02 -2.82 25.93
CA LEU A 67 -17.16 -1.67 25.68
C LEU A 67 -17.93 -0.34 25.71
N GLN A 68 -17.32 0.70 26.27
CA GLN A 68 -17.83 2.06 26.33
C GLN A 68 -17.04 3.01 25.42
N GLU A 69 -17.68 4.05 24.91
CA GLU A 69 -17.01 5.07 24.09
C GLU A 69 -15.77 5.62 24.82
N GLY A 70 -14.64 5.69 24.11
CA GLY A 70 -13.39 6.19 24.67
C GLY A 70 -12.55 5.17 25.43
N ASP A 71 -13.07 3.95 25.69
CA ASP A 71 -12.32 2.87 26.33
C ASP A 71 -10.95 2.68 25.67
N ARG A 72 -9.89 2.65 26.49
CA ARG A 72 -8.53 2.44 26.00
C ARG A 72 -8.24 0.96 25.91
N ILE A 73 -8.19 0.47 24.68
CA ILE A 73 -7.91 -0.94 24.37
C ILE A 73 -6.44 -1.09 24.00
N ILE A 74 -5.76 -2.05 24.62
CA ILE A 74 -4.38 -2.43 24.31
C ILE A 74 -4.37 -3.91 23.92
N THR A 75 -3.77 -4.24 22.78
CA THR A 75 -3.58 -5.62 22.31
C THR A 75 -2.09 -5.92 22.23
N TYR A 76 -1.63 -6.92 22.97
CA TYR A 76 -0.27 -7.46 22.98
C TYR A 76 -0.18 -8.58 21.95
N ALA A 77 0.31 -8.29 20.75
CA ALA A 77 0.37 -9.27 19.67
C ALA A 77 1.60 -10.19 19.70
N GLY A 78 2.26 -10.28 20.87
CA GLY A 78 3.48 -11.03 21.09
C GLY A 78 4.74 -10.45 20.44
N MET A 79 5.82 -11.20 20.53
CA MET A 79 7.09 -10.91 19.85
C MET A 79 6.97 -11.28 18.37
N ARG A 80 7.20 -10.31 17.48
CA ARG A 80 7.17 -10.53 16.04
C ARG A 80 8.40 -9.93 15.38
N GLN A 81 8.95 -10.67 14.42
CA GLN A 81 9.97 -10.15 13.52
C GLN A 81 9.30 -9.57 12.27
N GLU A 82 9.57 -8.31 11.98
CA GLU A 82 9.04 -7.68 10.77
C GLU A 82 9.81 -8.17 9.54
N PRO A 83 9.20 -8.18 8.35
CA PRO A 83 9.93 -8.45 7.11
C PRO A 83 11.00 -7.37 6.85
N PRO A 84 12.08 -7.69 6.13
CA PRO A 84 13.05 -6.71 5.67
C PRO A 84 12.37 -5.59 4.85
N ALA A 85 12.82 -4.35 5.03
CA ALA A 85 12.31 -3.22 4.27
C ALA A 85 13.44 -2.33 3.76
N ASN A 86 13.30 -1.78 2.56
CA ASN A 86 14.20 -0.77 2.06
C ASN A 86 13.84 0.59 2.68
N ARG A 87 14.69 1.08 3.60
CA ARG A 87 14.46 2.33 4.34
C ARG A 87 15.08 3.57 3.67
N SER A 88 15.60 3.45 2.44
CA SER A 88 16.22 4.57 1.71
C SER A 88 15.17 5.54 1.15
N LEU A 89 14.69 6.45 2.00
CA LEU A 89 13.68 7.44 1.63
C LEU A 89 14.32 8.60 0.83
N LYS A 90 14.43 8.47 -0.49
CA LYS A 90 14.94 9.53 -1.37
C LYS A 90 13.90 10.64 -1.54
N VAL A 91 14.18 11.82 -0.98
CA VAL A 91 13.39 13.05 -1.22
C VAL A 91 13.67 13.55 -2.64
N VAL A 92 12.60 13.77 -3.41
CA VAL A 92 12.65 14.29 -4.79
C VAL A 92 12.33 15.78 -4.81
N TYR A 93 11.43 16.22 -3.94
CA TYR A 93 11.03 17.61 -3.81
C TYR A 93 10.52 17.88 -2.39
N GLN A 94 10.76 19.09 -1.89
CA GLN A 94 10.24 19.53 -0.61
C GLN A 94 10.04 21.05 -0.62
N ASP A 95 8.89 21.49 -0.13
CA ASP A 95 8.58 22.89 0.15
C ASP A 95 7.80 23.01 1.47
N PRO A 96 7.29 24.19 1.88
CA PRO A 96 6.49 24.33 3.09
C PRO A 96 5.21 23.48 3.14
N TYR A 97 4.66 23.06 2.00
CA TYR A 97 3.36 22.40 1.90
C TYR A 97 3.48 20.88 1.75
N ILE A 98 4.43 20.40 0.94
CA ILE A 98 4.56 18.99 0.58
C ILE A 98 6.00 18.47 0.64
N ARG A 99 6.11 17.16 0.76
CA ARG A 99 7.34 16.40 0.56
C ARG A 99 7.06 15.23 -0.38
N VAL A 100 7.85 15.11 -1.44
CA VAL A 100 7.72 14.09 -2.47
C VAL A 100 8.92 13.15 -2.40
N PHE A 101 8.66 11.85 -2.51
CA PHE A 101 9.68 10.82 -2.47
C PHE A 101 9.65 9.96 -3.73
N ASN A 102 10.79 9.42 -4.12
CA ASN A 102 10.84 8.19 -4.89
C ASN A 102 10.85 7.03 -3.88
N LYS A 103 9.68 6.43 -3.63
CA LYS A 103 9.52 5.36 -2.65
C LYS A 103 10.29 4.13 -3.13
N PRO A 104 11.20 3.56 -2.33
CA PRO A 104 11.79 2.27 -2.65
C PRO A 104 10.80 1.14 -2.38
N ALA A 105 11.23 -0.10 -2.60
CA ALA A 105 10.51 -1.30 -2.22
C ALA A 105 11.52 -2.36 -1.71
N PRO A 106 11.10 -3.27 -0.82
CA PRO A 106 9.79 -3.33 -0.18
C PRO A 106 9.70 -2.34 0.98
N ILE A 107 8.64 -1.53 1.05
CA ILE A 107 8.28 -0.76 2.25
C ILE A 107 6.82 -0.26 2.13
N PRO A 108 5.93 -0.53 3.08
CA PRO A 108 4.59 0.04 3.08
C PRO A 108 4.60 1.51 3.48
N VAL A 109 3.58 2.24 3.04
CA VAL A 109 3.41 3.67 3.41
C VAL A 109 3.13 3.82 4.90
N HIS A 110 2.23 2.99 5.44
CA HIS A 110 1.83 2.96 6.85
C HIS A 110 2.07 1.57 7.47
N PRO A 111 2.12 1.45 8.81
CA PRO A 111 2.04 0.16 9.47
C PRO A 111 0.86 -0.65 8.94
N SER A 112 1.13 -1.87 8.49
CA SER A 112 0.11 -2.74 7.90
C SER A 112 0.58 -4.19 7.87
N GLY A 113 -0.32 -5.12 8.21
CA GLY A 113 -0.05 -6.54 8.23
C GLY A 113 1.15 -6.89 9.13
N ARG A 114 2.23 -7.40 8.53
CA ARG A 114 3.46 -7.80 9.23
C ARG A 114 4.42 -6.64 9.51
N TYR A 115 4.15 -5.45 8.97
CA TYR A 115 4.98 -4.26 9.14
C TYR A 115 4.40 -3.36 10.23
N PHE A 116 5.22 -3.06 11.23
CA PHE A 116 4.89 -2.22 12.36
C PHE A 116 5.80 -0.98 12.37
N GLN A 117 7.10 -1.13 12.63
CA GLN A 117 8.10 -0.06 12.56
C GLN A 117 8.67 0.13 11.14
N ASN A 118 8.64 -0.90 10.30
CA ASN A 118 9.07 -0.84 8.89
C ASN A 118 7.96 -0.24 8.01
N SER A 119 7.70 1.06 8.15
CA SER A 119 6.86 1.81 7.22
C SER A 119 7.38 3.23 7.00
N MET A 120 7.02 3.85 5.87
CA MET A 120 7.43 5.22 5.61
C MET A 120 6.99 6.17 6.73
N THR A 121 5.75 6.06 7.23
CA THR A 121 5.28 6.96 8.28
C THR A 121 6.06 6.80 9.58
N GLU A 122 6.41 5.58 9.99
CA GLU A 122 7.20 5.39 11.22
C GLU A 122 8.64 5.89 11.07
N ILE A 123 9.26 5.70 9.92
CA ILE A 123 10.59 6.25 9.64
C ILE A 123 10.54 7.78 9.64
N LEU A 124 9.54 8.38 8.97
CA LEU A 124 9.41 9.83 8.88
C LEU A 124 9.10 10.49 10.23
N LYS A 125 8.35 9.84 11.12
CA LYS A 125 8.17 10.32 12.51
C LYS A 125 9.51 10.47 13.24
N ARG A 126 10.47 9.57 12.97
CA ARG A 126 11.81 9.62 13.58
C ARG A 126 12.69 10.69 12.92
N LEU A 127 12.64 10.80 11.59
CA LEU A 127 13.44 11.77 10.83
C LEU A 127 12.94 13.21 11.00
N TYR A 128 11.63 13.41 11.16
CA TYR A 128 10.97 14.70 11.27
C TYR A 128 10.05 14.74 12.50
N PRO A 129 10.59 14.74 13.73
CA PRO A 129 9.79 14.59 14.96
C PRO A 129 8.83 15.75 15.25
N LYS A 130 9.02 16.90 14.58
CA LYS A 130 8.12 18.06 14.66
C LYS A 130 6.99 18.04 13.62
N GLU A 131 7.00 17.05 12.72
CA GLU A 131 5.99 16.89 11.68
C GLU A 131 5.17 15.61 11.93
N ILE A 132 3.90 15.65 11.54
CA ILE A 132 3.07 14.44 11.46
C ILE A 132 3.08 14.01 9.99
N PRO A 133 3.60 12.83 9.64
CA PRO A 133 3.58 12.36 8.25
C PRO A 133 2.14 12.16 7.76
N ARG A 134 1.75 12.87 6.70
CA ARG A 134 0.40 12.81 6.10
C ARG A 134 0.49 12.40 4.63
N PRO A 135 0.66 11.10 4.33
CA PRO A 135 0.54 10.64 2.95
C PRO A 135 -0.89 10.86 2.47
N VAL A 136 -1.02 11.36 1.23
CA VAL A 136 -2.33 11.64 0.60
C VAL A 136 -2.76 10.52 -0.36
N GLN A 137 -1.87 9.56 -0.57
CA GLN A 137 -2.09 8.36 -1.36
C GLN A 137 -1.41 7.16 -0.73
N ARG A 138 -1.72 5.96 -1.24
CA ARG A 138 -1.00 4.73 -0.88
C ARG A 138 -0.39 4.11 -2.13
N LEU A 139 0.79 3.54 -1.94
CA LEU A 139 1.40 2.58 -2.85
C LEU A 139 1.56 1.27 -2.08
N ASP A 140 1.46 0.14 -2.77
CA ASP A 140 1.70 -1.17 -2.14
C ASP A 140 3.15 -1.26 -1.67
N ALA A 141 3.42 -2.16 -0.71
CA ALA A 141 4.76 -2.32 -0.16
C ALA A 141 5.81 -2.62 -1.24
N ILE A 142 5.44 -3.43 -2.23
CA ILE A 142 6.30 -3.86 -3.34
C ILE A 142 6.30 -2.89 -4.54
N THR A 143 5.49 -1.82 -4.51
CA THR A 143 5.46 -0.82 -5.58
C THR A 143 6.50 0.27 -5.30
N THR A 144 7.35 0.58 -6.26
CA THR A 144 8.28 1.72 -6.17
C THR A 144 7.66 3.00 -6.76
N GLY A 145 8.31 4.14 -6.60
CA GLY A 145 7.97 5.35 -7.37
C GLY A 145 7.38 6.50 -6.56
N VAL A 146 6.80 7.47 -7.27
CA VAL A 146 6.43 8.78 -6.72
C VAL A 146 5.37 8.67 -5.62
N ILE A 147 5.64 9.29 -4.47
CA ILE A 147 4.65 9.43 -3.39
C ILE A 147 4.74 10.80 -2.71
N VAL A 148 3.57 11.36 -2.40
CA VAL A 148 3.42 12.71 -1.83
C VAL A 148 2.94 12.63 -0.40
N PHE A 149 3.60 13.37 0.48
CA PHE A 149 3.22 13.62 1.85
C PHE A 149 2.91 15.10 2.02
N ALA A 150 1.71 15.42 2.51
CA ALA A 150 1.40 16.75 2.98
C ALA A 150 2.15 17.03 4.29
N ARG A 151 2.57 18.29 4.50
CA ARG A 151 3.24 18.74 5.72
C ARG A 151 2.28 19.33 6.74
N THR A 152 1.09 19.75 6.33
CA THR A 152 0.02 20.26 7.20
C THR A 152 -1.29 19.51 7.00
N ARG A 153 -2.22 19.65 7.96
CA ARG A 153 -3.55 19.03 7.87
C ARG A 153 -4.38 19.62 6.73
N ASP A 154 -4.31 20.94 6.54
CA ASP A 154 -5.10 21.64 5.52
C ASP A 154 -4.65 21.25 4.12
N VAL A 155 -3.33 21.17 3.89
CA VAL A 155 -2.77 20.68 2.62
C VAL A 155 -3.16 19.22 2.37
N ALA A 156 -3.19 18.39 3.41
CA ALA A 156 -3.65 17.01 3.27
C ALA A 156 -5.11 16.94 2.80
N GLY A 157 -5.99 17.81 3.31
CA GLY A 157 -7.38 17.92 2.87
C GLY A 157 -7.50 18.30 1.40
N VAL A 158 -6.84 19.39 0.98
CA VAL A 158 -6.83 19.84 -0.42
C VAL A 158 -6.38 18.74 -1.37
N LEU A 159 -5.29 18.05 -1.03
CA LEU A 159 -4.78 16.97 -1.86
C LEU A 159 -5.73 15.77 -1.86
N MET A 160 -6.26 15.35 -0.70
CA MET A 160 -7.23 14.25 -0.65
C MET A 160 -8.44 14.51 -1.55
N ASP A 161 -8.92 15.75 -1.64
CA ASP A 161 -10.02 16.13 -2.53
C ASP A 161 -9.64 15.96 -4.01
N GLU A 162 -8.42 16.31 -4.42
CA GLU A 162 -7.92 16.04 -5.78
C GLU A 162 -7.92 14.54 -6.09
N PHE A 163 -7.49 13.70 -5.14
CA PHE A 163 -7.48 12.24 -5.28
C PHE A 163 -8.89 11.67 -5.37
N MET A 164 -9.82 12.11 -4.51
CA MET A 164 -11.20 11.63 -4.49
C MET A 164 -12.02 12.10 -5.70
N SER A 165 -11.70 13.28 -6.24
CA SER A 165 -12.39 13.84 -7.40
C SER A 165 -11.81 13.37 -8.75
N HIS A 166 -10.88 12.41 -8.73
CA HIS A 166 -10.24 11.88 -9.94
C HIS A 166 -9.55 12.95 -10.81
N ARG A 167 -9.09 14.07 -10.22
CA ARG A 167 -8.41 15.17 -10.93
C ARG A 167 -6.91 14.99 -11.07
N ILE A 168 -6.36 13.97 -10.42
CA ILE A 168 -4.94 13.59 -10.53
C ILE A 168 -4.68 12.81 -11.81
N LYS A 169 -3.50 13.00 -12.40
CA LYS A 169 -3.00 12.11 -13.45
C LYS A 169 -1.90 11.23 -12.87
N LYS A 170 -2.08 9.92 -12.99
CA LYS A 170 -1.14 8.92 -12.52
C LYS A 170 -0.69 8.07 -13.70
N GLU A 171 0.61 7.92 -13.86
CA GLU A 171 1.20 6.98 -14.81
C GLU A 171 2.10 6.02 -14.05
N TYR A 172 1.99 4.73 -14.36
CA TYR A 172 2.84 3.68 -13.83
C TYR A 172 3.56 2.98 -14.96
N LEU A 173 4.71 2.42 -14.64
CA LEU A 173 5.38 1.42 -15.45
C LEU A 173 5.21 0.05 -14.78
N ALA A 174 4.81 -0.94 -15.56
CA ALA A 174 4.69 -2.33 -15.12
C ALA A 174 5.56 -3.22 -16.00
N LEU A 175 6.49 -3.93 -15.38
CA LEU A 175 7.18 -5.08 -15.97
C LEU A 175 6.33 -6.32 -15.67
N VAL A 176 5.87 -7.01 -16.71
CA VAL A 176 5.00 -8.19 -16.61
C VAL A 176 5.65 -9.41 -17.25
N GLU A 177 5.23 -10.60 -16.80
CA GLU A 177 5.52 -11.86 -17.47
C GLU A 177 4.58 -12.02 -18.68
N GLY A 178 5.14 -12.42 -19.83
CA GLY A 178 4.39 -12.59 -21.08
C GLY A 178 4.35 -11.33 -21.95
N GLU A 179 3.65 -11.45 -23.08
CA GLU A 179 3.50 -10.42 -24.11
C GLU A 179 2.02 -10.10 -24.34
N PRO A 180 1.61 -8.81 -24.35
CA PRO A 180 0.25 -8.43 -24.72
C PRO A 180 -0.05 -8.75 -26.18
N GLU A 181 -1.31 -9.11 -26.47
CA GLU A 181 -1.76 -9.34 -27.85
C GLU A 181 -1.90 -8.05 -28.68
N THR A 182 -2.12 -6.92 -28.01
CA THR A 182 -2.37 -5.62 -28.65
C THR A 182 -1.58 -4.51 -27.99
N GLU A 183 -1.23 -3.48 -28.77
CA GLU A 183 -0.46 -2.35 -28.27
C GLU A 183 -1.22 -1.56 -27.19
N ASN A 184 -2.54 -1.39 -27.34
CA ASN A 184 -3.35 -0.64 -26.41
C ASN A 184 -4.60 -1.44 -26.05
N PHE A 185 -4.87 -1.57 -24.75
CA PHE A 185 -6.07 -2.23 -24.25
C PHE A 185 -6.54 -1.63 -22.93
N CYS A 186 -7.78 -1.93 -22.57
CA CYS A 186 -8.41 -1.43 -21.36
C CYS A 186 -9.00 -2.59 -20.57
N ILE A 187 -8.73 -2.60 -19.26
CA ILE A 187 -9.33 -3.53 -18.32
C ILE A 187 -10.35 -2.73 -17.50
N ASP A 188 -11.62 -2.84 -17.90
CA ASP A 188 -12.77 -2.23 -17.24
C ASP A 188 -13.61 -3.32 -16.57
N ALA A 189 -13.24 -3.67 -15.34
CA ALA A 189 -13.84 -4.77 -14.60
C ALA A 189 -13.75 -4.49 -13.10
N PRO A 190 -14.78 -4.82 -12.31
CA PRO A 190 -14.77 -4.52 -10.90
C PRO A 190 -13.84 -5.44 -10.12
N ILE A 191 -13.33 -4.91 -9.00
CA ILE A 191 -12.49 -5.65 -8.06
C ILE A 191 -13.24 -5.87 -6.75
N GLY A 192 -13.32 -7.12 -6.32
CA GLY A 192 -13.90 -7.52 -5.03
C GLY A 192 -12.89 -8.17 -4.08
N ILE A 193 -13.37 -8.58 -2.91
CA ILE A 193 -12.59 -9.25 -1.86
C ILE A 193 -12.84 -10.76 -1.94
N LEU A 194 -11.78 -11.53 -2.21
CA LEU A 194 -11.83 -12.99 -2.17
C LEU A 194 -11.68 -13.51 -0.74
N ASN A 195 -10.53 -13.23 -0.11
CA ASN A 195 -10.26 -13.57 1.28
C ASN A 195 -9.24 -12.59 1.87
N GLY A 196 -9.48 -12.06 3.07
CA GLY A 196 -8.59 -11.13 3.76
C GLY A 196 -8.13 -9.96 2.87
N SER A 197 -6.82 -9.92 2.58
CA SER A 197 -6.21 -8.88 1.73
C SER A 197 -6.18 -9.24 0.24
N HIS A 198 -6.50 -10.47 -0.13
CA HIS A 198 -6.56 -10.90 -1.53
C HIS A 198 -7.77 -10.30 -2.23
N ARG A 199 -7.58 -10.01 -3.52
CA ARG A 199 -8.57 -9.36 -4.39
C ARG A 199 -8.76 -10.22 -5.63
N GLY A 200 -9.93 -10.14 -6.24
CA GLY A 200 -10.23 -10.78 -7.52
C GLY A 200 -11.01 -9.85 -8.42
N VAL A 201 -11.01 -10.13 -9.71
CA VAL A 201 -11.78 -9.42 -10.72
C VAL A 201 -13.10 -10.16 -10.97
N GLY A 202 -14.22 -9.44 -10.97
CA GLY A 202 -15.54 -9.98 -11.30
C GLY A 202 -16.70 -9.39 -10.48
N ASP A 203 -17.86 -9.27 -11.11
CA ASP A 203 -19.06 -8.63 -10.52
C ASP A 203 -19.63 -9.42 -9.33
N GLN A 204 -19.53 -10.74 -9.35
CA GLN A 204 -20.11 -11.63 -8.34
C GLN A 204 -19.22 -11.79 -7.08
N ILE A 205 -18.11 -11.05 -7.01
CA ILE A 205 -17.21 -11.09 -5.85
C ILE A 205 -17.75 -10.16 -4.76
N LYS A 206 -17.66 -10.61 -3.49
CA LYS A 206 -18.04 -9.82 -2.33
C LYS A 206 -17.41 -8.42 -2.37
N ASN A 207 -18.23 -7.39 -2.18
CA ASN A 207 -17.82 -5.99 -2.21
C ASN A 207 -17.10 -5.58 -3.51
N ALA A 208 -17.47 -6.17 -4.65
CA ALA A 208 -17.00 -5.75 -5.95
C ALA A 208 -17.27 -4.26 -6.17
N LYS A 209 -16.24 -3.53 -6.59
CA LYS A 209 -16.31 -2.10 -6.91
C LYS A 209 -15.69 -1.86 -8.26
N TRP A 210 -16.34 -1.01 -9.05
CA TRP A 210 -15.84 -0.59 -10.35
C TRP A 210 -14.37 -0.16 -10.30
N ALA A 211 -13.63 -0.64 -11.30
CA ALA A 211 -12.25 -0.29 -11.53
C ALA A 211 -11.93 -0.30 -13.03
N LYS A 212 -11.17 0.70 -13.47
CA LYS A 212 -10.71 0.81 -14.86
C LYS A 212 -9.23 1.13 -14.92
N THR A 213 -8.53 0.43 -15.80
CA THR A 213 -7.09 0.55 -16.01
C THR A 213 -6.80 0.52 -17.51
N GLU A 214 -6.24 1.61 -18.05
CA GLU A 214 -5.75 1.66 -19.42
C GLU A 214 -4.29 1.21 -19.47
N VAL A 215 -3.95 0.47 -20.52
CA VAL A 215 -2.65 -0.17 -20.69
C VAL A 215 -2.14 0.10 -22.10
N GLN A 216 -0.88 0.53 -22.18
CA GLN A 216 -0.13 0.64 -23.41
C GLN A 216 1.13 -0.23 -23.32
N TRP A 217 1.31 -1.15 -24.25
CA TRP A 217 2.53 -1.92 -24.43
C TRP A 217 3.63 -1.03 -25.02
N LEU A 218 4.82 -1.05 -24.41
CA LEU A 218 5.94 -0.19 -24.80
C LEU A 218 7.08 -0.99 -25.44
N ALA A 219 7.41 -2.15 -24.89
CA ALA A 219 8.46 -3.03 -25.40
C ALA A 219 8.35 -4.42 -24.77
N SER A 220 8.93 -5.42 -25.43
CA SER A 220 9.13 -6.77 -24.88
C SER A 220 10.58 -7.19 -25.01
N LYS A 221 11.03 -8.03 -24.08
CA LYS A 221 12.35 -8.64 -24.08
C LYS A 221 12.34 -9.90 -23.20
N ASP A 222 12.92 -10.98 -23.73
CA ASP A 222 13.16 -12.24 -23.00
C ASP A 222 11.91 -12.83 -22.30
N GLY A 223 10.74 -12.72 -22.95
CA GLY A 223 9.46 -13.22 -22.39
C GLY A 223 8.81 -12.30 -21.36
N PHE A 224 9.30 -11.07 -21.20
CA PHE A 224 8.72 -10.03 -20.35
C PHE A 224 8.34 -8.80 -21.17
N SER A 225 7.34 -8.05 -20.68
CA SER A 225 6.89 -6.81 -21.32
C SER A 225 6.89 -5.63 -20.38
N LEU A 226 7.27 -4.46 -20.90
CA LEU A 226 7.10 -3.17 -20.24
C LEU A 226 5.82 -2.51 -20.72
N LEU A 227 4.96 -2.18 -19.77
CA LEU A 227 3.67 -1.55 -19.99
C LEU A 227 3.64 -0.17 -19.31
N LYS A 228 3.05 0.81 -19.99
CA LYS A 228 2.57 2.05 -19.37
C LYS A 228 1.13 1.83 -18.91
N ILE A 229 0.84 2.20 -17.68
CA ILE A 229 -0.46 1.96 -17.04
C ILE A 229 -1.06 3.27 -16.52
N ILE A 230 -2.33 3.50 -16.82
CA ILE A 230 -3.11 4.65 -16.34
C ILE A 230 -4.35 4.15 -15.58
N PRO A 231 -4.36 4.17 -14.24
CA PRO A 231 -5.50 3.75 -13.45
C PRO A 231 -6.51 4.90 -13.22
N PHE A 232 -7.75 4.71 -13.64
CA PHE A 232 -8.85 5.69 -13.49
C PHE A 232 -9.50 5.63 -12.11
N SER A 233 -9.31 4.52 -11.40
CA SER A 233 -9.72 4.31 -10.02
C SER A 233 -8.52 4.03 -9.10
N GLY A 234 -8.78 3.75 -7.83
CA GLY A 234 -7.73 3.50 -6.81
C GLY A 234 -8.08 2.34 -5.88
N ARG A 235 -8.46 1.19 -6.43
CA ARG A 235 -8.77 -0.01 -5.63
C ARG A 235 -7.47 -0.67 -5.12
N THR A 236 -7.57 -1.38 -3.99
CA THR A 236 -6.42 -2.12 -3.44
C THR A 236 -5.88 -3.10 -4.48
N ASN A 237 -4.57 -3.10 -4.69
CA ASN A 237 -3.87 -3.95 -5.64
C ASN A 237 -4.40 -3.85 -7.09
N GLN A 238 -5.06 -2.75 -7.47
CA GLN A 238 -5.81 -2.67 -8.74
C GLN A 238 -5.01 -3.08 -9.98
N ILE A 239 -3.85 -2.46 -10.19
CA ILE A 239 -3.01 -2.75 -11.38
C ILE A 239 -2.58 -4.21 -11.38
N ARG A 240 -2.18 -4.72 -10.21
CA ARG A 240 -1.67 -6.09 -10.04
C ARG A 240 -2.72 -7.14 -10.36
N VAL A 241 -3.92 -6.99 -9.79
CA VAL A 241 -5.02 -7.95 -9.97
C VAL A 241 -5.62 -7.86 -11.38
N HIS A 242 -5.71 -6.66 -11.97
CA HIS A 242 -6.16 -6.49 -13.36
C HIS A 242 -5.20 -7.17 -14.34
N LEU A 243 -3.90 -6.86 -14.27
CA LEU A 243 -2.92 -7.43 -15.20
C LEU A 243 -2.82 -8.96 -15.06
N SER A 244 -2.82 -9.47 -13.83
CA SER A 244 -2.89 -10.92 -13.57
C SER A 244 -4.15 -11.57 -14.15
N SER A 245 -5.32 -10.92 -14.06
CA SER A 245 -6.57 -11.47 -14.63
C SER A 245 -6.56 -11.57 -16.16
N CYS A 246 -5.65 -10.85 -16.82
CA CYS A 246 -5.43 -10.91 -18.26
C CYS A 246 -4.24 -11.80 -18.65
N GLY A 247 -3.70 -12.59 -17.72
CA GLY A 247 -2.54 -13.45 -18.01
C GLY A 247 -1.20 -12.73 -18.07
N LEU A 248 -1.12 -11.47 -17.61
CA LEU A 248 0.08 -10.64 -17.61
C LEU A 248 0.51 -10.29 -16.17
N PRO A 249 0.79 -11.26 -15.29
CA PRO A 249 1.12 -10.95 -13.90
C PRO A 249 2.39 -10.09 -13.81
N ILE A 250 2.42 -9.18 -12.83
CA ILE A 250 3.57 -8.31 -12.62
C ILE A 250 4.78 -9.14 -12.19
N TYR A 251 5.93 -8.83 -12.78
CA TYR A 251 7.21 -9.44 -12.43
C TYR A 251 7.45 -9.38 -10.92
N ASN A 252 7.71 -10.57 -10.37
CA ASN A 252 8.00 -10.78 -8.96
C ASN A 252 6.86 -10.36 -8.00
N ASP A 253 5.60 -10.47 -8.46
CA ASP A 253 4.42 -10.36 -7.60
C ASP A 253 4.11 -11.69 -6.90
N GLN A 254 4.33 -11.74 -5.59
CA GLN A 254 4.12 -12.94 -4.76
C GLN A 254 2.64 -13.30 -4.54
N VAL A 255 1.71 -12.40 -4.86
CA VAL A 255 0.27 -12.61 -4.60
C VAL A 255 -0.47 -12.99 -5.87
N TYR A 256 -0.13 -12.34 -6.99
CA TYR A 256 -0.86 -12.46 -8.25
C TYR A 256 -0.02 -13.05 -9.39
N GLY A 257 1.22 -13.47 -9.12
CA GLY A 257 2.15 -14.03 -10.09
C GLY A 257 3.07 -15.08 -9.46
N GLN A 258 4.25 -15.27 -10.07
CA GLN A 258 5.23 -16.28 -9.64
C GLN A 258 6.38 -15.66 -8.82
N GLY A 259 6.08 -14.65 -7.98
CA GLY A 259 7.10 -13.93 -7.23
C GLY A 259 7.83 -14.76 -6.16
N SER A 260 9.09 -14.43 -5.92
CA SER A 260 9.94 -15.03 -4.88
C SER A 260 10.22 -14.04 -3.74
N SER A 261 10.37 -14.56 -2.52
CA SER A 261 10.81 -13.77 -1.35
C SER A 261 12.30 -13.47 -1.32
N GLU A 262 13.08 -14.12 -2.18
CA GLU A 262 14.54 -13.96 -2.25
C GLU A 262 14.94 -12.87 -3.26
N ASN A 263 14.01 -12.48 -4.13
CA ASN A 263 14.19 -11.40 -5.09
C ASN A 263 13.42 -10.14 -4.64
N TYR A 264 14.11 -9.01 -4.58
CA TYR A 264 13.53 -7.71 -4.20
C TYR A 264 13.44 -6.72 -5.39
N GLN A 265 13.61 -7.22 -6.61
CA GLN A 265 13.31 -6.48 -7.83
C GLN A 265 11.82 -6.64 -8.14
N TYR A 266 11.04 -5.58 -7.96
CA TYR A 266 9.59 -5.62 -8.18
C TYR A 266 9.23 -4.91 -9.49
N GLY A 267 8.25 -5.47 -10.21
CA GLY A 267 7.86 -5.01 -11.53
C GLY A 267 6.89 -3.82 -11.58
N LEU A 268 6.53 -3.17 -10.48
CA LEU A 268 5.59 -2.04 -10.51
C LEU A 268 6.21 -0.74 -9.99
N HIS A 269 6.10 0.32 -10.78
CA HIS A 269 6.67 1.63 -10.50
C HIS A 269 5.67 2.76 -10.77
N ALA A 270 5.33 3.55 -9.75
CA ALA A 270 4.59 4.80 -9.90
C ALA A 270 5.48 5.86 -10.56
N TRP A 271 5.40 5.95 -11.88
CA TRP A 271 6.37 6.67 -12.70
C TRP A 271 6.18 8.18 -12.65
N SER A 272 4.94 8.64 -12.74
CA SER A 272 4.62 10.06 -12.58
C SER A 272 3.27 10.32 -11.95
N LEU A 273 3.19 11.48 -11.30
CA LEU A 273 2.01 12.01 -10.66
C LEU A 273 1.89 13.51 -10.94
N GLU A 274 0.72 13.93 -11.39
CA GLU A 274 0.35 15.34 -11.57
C GLU A 274 -0.93 15.63 -10.79
N PHE A 275 -0.96 16.76 -10.07
CA PHE A 275 -2.09 17.22 -9.27
C PHE A 275 -2.09 18.74 -9.13
N LYS A 276 -3.23 19.33 -8.76
CA LYS A 276 -3.30 20.73 -8.36
C LYS A 276 -3.02 20.88 -6.86
N LEU A 277 -2.30 21.93 -6.50
CA LEU A 277 -2.12 22.37 -5.12
C LEU A 277 -2.34 23.88 -5.09
N PHE A 278 -3.49 24.29 -4.55
CA PHE A 278 -4.00 25.65 -4.68
C PHE A 278 -4.09 26.04 -6.18
N ASP A 279 -3.48 27.15 -6.57
CA ASP A 279 -3.51 27.66 -7.95
C ASP A 279 -2.39 27.08 -8.85
N ARG A 280 -1.62 26.11 -8.36
CA ARG A 280 -0.45 25.56 -9.08
C ARG A 280 -0.71 24.12 -9.51
N THR A 281 -0.33 23.81 -10.75
CA THR A 281 -0.19 22.42 -11.21
C THR A 281 1.20 21.92 -10.84
N MET A 282 1.25 20.83 -10.08
CA MET A 282 2.48 20.20 -9.61
C MET A 282 2.63 18.86 -10.34
N GLY A 283 3.78 18.62 -10.97
CA GLY A 283 4.06 17.40 -11.73
C GLY A 283 5.41 16.80 -11.35
N PHE A 284 5.42 15.52 -11.02
CA PHE A 284 6.62 14.78 -10.62
C PHE A 284 6.76 13.51 -11.43
N ARG A 285 7.96 13.26 -11.93
CA ARG A 285 8.38 11.99 -12.53
C ARG A 285 9.64 11.53 -11.83
N VAL A 286 9.72 10.24 -11.51
CA VAL A 286 10.86 9.66 -10.81
C VAL A 286 11.42 8.48 -11.59
N GLU A 287 12.72 8.24 -11.44
CA GLU A 287 13.38 7.15 -12.16
C GLU A 287 12.96 5.78 -11.64
N PRO A 288 12.64 4.84 -12.55
CA PRO A 288 12.42 3.43 -12.21
C PRO A 288 13.68 2.77 -11.66
N PRO A 289 13.56 1.66 -10.91
CA PRO A 289 14.70 0.84 -10.53
C PRO A 289 15.49 0.32 -11.74
N LEU A 290 16.79 0.09 -11.56
CA LEU A 290 17.73 -0.29 -12.64
C LEU A 290 17.30 -1.50 -13.48
N HIS A 291 16.57 -2.46 -12.91
CA HIS A 291 16.11 -3.64 -13.66
C HIS A 291 15.06 -3.31 -14.74
N PHE A 292 14.50 -2.10 -14.74
CA PHE A 292 13.66 -1.60 -15.84
C PHE A 292 14.48 -1.09 -17.04
N GLU A 293 15.76 -0.76 -16.88
CA GLU A 293 16.57 -0.12 -17.93
C GLU A 293 16.61 -0.87 -19.27
N PRO A 294 16.77 -2.22 -19.31
CA PRO A 294 16.80 -2.93 -20.58
C PRO A 294 15.52 -2.71 -21.42
N PHE A 295 14.37 -2.62 -20.75
CA PHE A 295 13.07 -2.42 -21.37
C PHE A 295 12.82 -0.95 -21.73
N LEU A 296 13.27 -0.01 -20.89
CA LEU A 296 13.22 1.42 -21.20
C LEU A 296 14.02 1.75 -22.46
N LYS A 297 15.21 1.15 -22.61
CA LYS A 297 16.04 1.28 -23.81
C LYS A 297 15.35 0.69 -25.05
N ALA A 298 14.75 -0.49 -24.92
CA ALA A 298 13.97 -1.12 -26.00
C ALA A 298 12.77 -0.24 -26.42
N ALA A 299 12.08 0.38 -25.46
CA ALA A 299 10.98 1.30 -25.68
C ALA A 299 11.41 2.72 -26.15
N LYS A 300 12.73 2.98 -26.26
CA LYS A 300 13.30 4.31 -26.56
C LYS A 300 12.85 5.41 -25.58
N ILE A 301 12.54 5.04 -24.35
CA ILE A 301 12.19 5.96 -23.26
C ILE A 301 13.49 6.38 -22.56
N LYS A 302 13.77 7.69 -22.52
CA LYS A 302 14.93 8.22 -21.78
C LYS A 302 14.68 8.13 -20.27
N SER A 303 15.58 7.48 -19.54
CA SER A 303 15.77 7.75 -18.10
C SER A 303 16.31 9.17 -17.97
N LYS A 304 15.71 10.02 -17.14
CA LYS A 304 16.23 11.40 -16.94
C LYS A 304 17.59 11.40 -16.26
#